data_AF-A0A1F4XJL1-F1
#
_entry.id   AF-A0A1F4XJL1-F1
#
_cell.length_a   1.000
_cell.length_b   1.000
_cell.length_c   1.000
_cell.angle_alpha   90.00
_cell.angle_beta   90.00
_cell.angle_gamma   90.00
#
_symmetry.space_group_name_H-M   'P 1'
#
loop_
_entity.id
_entity.type
_entity.pdbx_description
1 polymer ?
#
loop_
_entity_poly.entity_id
_entity_poly.type
_entity_poly.pdbx_seq_one_letter_code
_entity_poly.pdbx_strand_id
1 'polypeptide(L)'
;MPFRHIFSTQPKGAKEEKGLTPEQQEILDKIAKKVVLWKMSIPAILFLESVKPLNYIGSQMLVFFEPFVQTLFSWKEYDEFRKIMEERENVERLIQAIEKFDAEALAKEKEDKKRRKEERKTKGRRTLWQVISGRE
;
A
#
# COMPACT_ATOMS: atom_id res chain seq x y z
N MET A 1 -57.51 14.87 -17.38
CA MET A 1 -56.26 14.15 -17.71
C MET A 1 -55.14 14.63 -16.80
N PRO A 2 -54.18 13.76 -16.45
CA PRO A 2 -53.17 13.90 -15.39
C PRO A 2 -51.95 14.70 -15.91
N PHE A 3 -51.02 15.27 -15.14
CA PHE A 3 -50.11 14.62 -14.20
C PHE A 3 -49.60 15.64 -13.17
N ARG A 4 -49.70 15.25 -11.92
CA ARG A 4 -49.07 15.84 -10.74
C ARG A 4 -47.56 15.52 -10.74
N HIS A 5 -46.76 16.49 -10.30
CA HIS A 5 -45.44 16.35 -9.66
C HIS A 5 -44.41 15.37 -10.28
N ILE A 6 -43.47 15.85 -11.12
CA ILE A 6 -42.25 15.08 -11.50
C ILE A 6 -40.93 15.86 -11.34
N PHE A 7 -40.93 17.08 -10.80
CA PHE A 7 -39.67 17.78 -10.49
C PHE A 7 -39.56 18.11 -9.00
N SER A 8 -39.45 17.06 -8.20
CA SER A 8 -38.68 17.14 -6.96
C SER A 8 -37.20 17.13 -7.34
N THR A 9 -36.63 18.30 -7.62
CA THR A 9 -35.20 18.50 -7.37
C THR A 9 -35.02 18.46 -5.87
N GLN A 10 -35.01 17.24 -5.31
CA GLN A 10 -34.19 17.01 -4.15
C GLN A 10 -32.79 17.46 -4.57
N PRO A 11 -32.16 18.44 -3.90
CA PRO A 11 -30.73 18.57 -4.04
C PRO A 11 -30.22 17.17 -3.68
N LYS A 12 -29.63 16.46 -4.64
CA LYS A 12 -28.87 15.25 -4.32
C LYS A 12 -27.88 15.72 -3.28
N GLY A 13 -28.19 15.41 -2.03
CA GLY A 13 -27.41 15.78 -0.87
C GLY A 13 -25.96 15.48 -1.20
N ALA A 14 -25.11 16.43 -0.81
CA ALA A 14 -23.67 16.27 -0.76
C ALA A 14 -23.34 14.78 -0.66
N LYS A 15 -22.65 14.24 -1.67
CA LYS A 15 -21.94 12.98 -1.48
C LYS A 15 -21.00 13.27 -0.32
N GLU A 16 -21.41 12.90 0.89
CA GLU A 16 -20.51 12.84 2.02
C GLU A 16 -19.32 12.03 1.51
N GLU A 17 -18.13 12.64 1.53
CA GLU A 17 -16.89 11.91 1.35
C GLU A 17 -16.88 10.83 2.42
N LYS A 18 -17.33 9.63 2.05
CA LYS A 18 -17.37 8.50 2.96
C LYS A 18 -15.93 8.00 3.07
N GLY A 19 -15.14 8.71 3.87
CA GLY A 19 -13.76 8.37 4.15
C GLY A 19 -13.67 6.99 4.79
N LEU A 20 -12.54 6.31 4.58
CA LEU A 20 -12.22 5.07 5.27
C LEU A 20 -12.26 5.27 6.78
N THR A 21 -12.78 4.30 7.51
CA THR A 21 -12.62 4.27 8.97
C THR A 21 -11.13 4.07 9.32
N PRO A 22 -10.70 4.42 10.54
CA PRO A 22 -9.32 4.16 10.98
C PRO A 22 -8.92 2.68 10.83
N GLU A 23 -9.82 1.75 11.18
CA GLU A 23 -9.58 0.32 11.03
C GLU A 23 -9.39 -0.08 9.56
N GLN A 24 -10.21 0.47 8.66
CA GLN A 24 -10.10 0.20 7.22
C GLN A 24 -8.80 0.75 6.64
N GLN A 25 -8.38 1.93 7.10
CA GLN A 25 -7.10 2.51 6.71
C GLN A 25 -5.92 1.66 7.21
N GLU A 26 -5.99 1.13 8.44
CA GLU A 26 -4.96 0.22 8.96
C GLU A 26 -4.84 -1.06 8.13
N ILE A 27 -5.97 -1.63 7.69
CA ILE A 27 -5.99 -2.81 6.81
C ILE A 27 -5.30 -2.48 5.48
N LEU A 28 -5.62 -1.36 4.84
CA LEU A 28 -4.97 -0.94 3.60
C LEU A 28 -3.46 -0.72 3.77
N ASP A 29 -3.07 -0.01 4.82
CA ASP A 29 -1.66 0.24 5.12
C ASP A 29 -0.90 -1.06 5.38
N LYS A 30 -1.51 -2.02 6.08
CA LYS A 30 -0.92 -3.33 6.34
C LYS A 30 -0.65 -4.09 5.05
N ILE A 31 -1.61 -4.12 4.13
CA ILE A 31 -1.47 -4.78 2.82
C ILE A 31 -0.39 -4.09 2.00
N ALA A 32 -0.42 -2.76 1.91
CA ALA A 32 0.54 -1.99 1.15
C ALA A 32 1.98 -2.24 1.64
N LYS A 33 2.19 -2.25 2.96
CA LYS A 33 3.49 -2.59 3.56
C LYS A 33 3.95 -4.02 3.21
N LYS A 34 3.04 -4.99 3.19
CA LYS A 34 3.35 -6.38 2.80
C LYS A 34 3.74 -6.49 1.33
N VAL A 35 3.03 -5.82 0.44
CA VAL A 35 3.38 -5.74 -1.00
C VAL A 35 4.78 -5.19 -1.19
N VAL A 36 5.12 -4.09 -0.51
CA VAL A 36 6.45 -3.46 -0.56
C VAL A 36 7.52 -4.37 0.03
N LEU A 37 7.22 -5.04 1.15
CA LEU A 37 8.13 -6.00 1.78
C LEU A 37 8.51 -7.13 0.82
N TRP A 38 7.55 -7.60 0.02
CA TRP A 38 7.77 -8.62 -1.00
C TRP A 38 8.36 -8.10 -2.31
N LYS A 39 8.68 -6.80 -2.40
CA LYS A 39 9.18 -6.15 -3.63
C LYS A 39 8.22 -6.29 -4.81
N MET A 40 6.92 -6.31 -4.54
CA MET A 40 5.85 -6.47 -5.54
C MET A 40 5.12 -5.16 -5.87
N SER A 41 5.65 -4.00 -5.48
CA SER A 41 5.01 -2.69 -5.67
C SER A 41 4.57 -2.45 -7.11
N ILE A 42 5.48 -2.63 -8.08
CA ILE A 42 5.22 -2.41 -9.52
C ILE A 42 4.14 -3.37 -10.07
N PRO A 43 4.28 -4.71 -9.98
CA PRO A 43 3.27 -5.61 -10.52
C PRO A 43 1.92 -5.47 -9.80
N ALA A 44 1.91 -5.18 -8.50
CA ALA A 44 0.67 -4.95 -7.75
C ALA A 44 -0.06 -3.70 -8.23
N ILE A 45 0.64 -2.57 -8.43
CA ILE A 45 0.02 -1.34 -8.94
C ILE A 45 -0.55 -1.57 -10.34
N LEU A 46 0.23 -2.18 -11.25
CA LEU A 46 -0.24 -2.49 -12.60
C LEU A 46 -1.50 -3.36 -12.59
N PHE A 47 -1.51 -4.38 -11.73
CA PHE A 47 -2.66 -5.24 -11.54
C PHE A 47 -3.88 -4.45 -11.01
N LEU A 48 -3.69 -3.65 -9.96
CA LEU A 48 -4.76 -2.85 -9.35
C LEU A 48 -5.35 -1.83 -10.34
N GLU A 49 -4.51 -1.17 -11.14
CA GLU A 49 -4.93 -0.32 -12.26
C GLU A 49 -5.80 -1.06 -13.27
N SER A 50 -5.41 -2.30 -13.61
CA SER A 50 -6.13 -3.11 -14.59
C SER A 50 -7.53 -3.52 -14.11
N VAL A 51 -7.76 -3.61 -12.79
CA VAL A 51 -9.04 -4.03 -12.20
C VAL A 51 -9.92 -2.87 -11.74
N LYS A 52 -9.44 -1.62 -11.74
CA LYS A 52 -10.27 -0.42 -11.49
C LYS A 52 -11.56 -0.32 -12.32
N PRO A 53 -11.65 -0.78 -13.58
CA PRO A 53 -12.90 -0.70 -14.37
C PRO A 53 -13.85 -1.90 -14.14
N LEU A 54 -13.48 -2.88 -13.32
CA LEU A 54 -14.20 -4.15 -13.22
C LEU A 54 -15.04 -4.23 -11.93
N ASN A 55 -16.34 -3.99 -12.07
CA ASN A 55 -17.33 -4.04 -10.98
C ASN A 55 -17.50 -5.44 -10.30
N TYR A 56 -16.84 -6.51 -10.76
CA TYR A 56 -17.25 -7.87 -10.34
C TYR A 56 -16.19 -9.00 -10.42
N ILE A 57 -14.90 -8.74 -10.17
CA ILE A 57 -13.92 -9.84 -10.01
C ILE A 57 -13.64 -10.12 -8.52
N GLY A 58 -14.67 -9.98 -7.68
CA GLY A 58 -14.56 -10.25 -6.25
C GLY A 58 -14.41 -11.74 -5.94
N SER A 59 -15.20 -12.63 -6.57
CA SER A 59 -15.26 -14.04 -6.14
C SER A 59 -14.14 -14.93 -6.70
N GLN A 60 -13.72 -14.72 -7.95
CA GLN A 60 -12.71 -15.57 -8.62
C GLN A 60 -11.27 -15.21 -8.24
N MET A 61 -11.01 -13.95 -7.93
CA MET A 61 -9.72 -13.48 -7.43
C MET A 61 -9.31 -14.19 -6.13
N LEU A 62 -10.29 -14.54 -5.31
CA LEU A 62 -10.06 -15.08 -3.98
C LEU A 62 -9.51 -16.51 -4.03
N VAL A 63 -9.99 -17.31 -4.98
CA VAL A 63 -9.47 -18.66 -5.23
C VAL A 63 -8.05 -18.58 -5.79
N PHE A 64 -7.77 -17.64 -6.68
CA PHE A 64 -6.44 -17.45 -7.24
C PHE A 64 -5.41 -16.99 -6.20
N PHE A 65 -5.81 -16.08 -5.29
CA PHE A 65 -4.92 -15.53 -4.27
C PHE A 65 -4.95 -16.25 -2.92
N GLU A 66 -5.72 -17.32 -2.76
CA GLU A 66 -5.83 -18.12 -1.52
C GLU A 66 -4.50 -18.37 -0.79
N PRO A 67 -3.41 -18.84 -1.43
CA PRO A 67 -2.13 -19.07 -0.75
C PRO A 67 -1.49 -17.80 -0.19
N PHE A 68 -1.80 -16.63 -0.76
CA PHE A 68 -1.31 -15.33 -0.28
C PHE A 68 -2.25 -14.70 0.74
N VAL A 69 -3.56 -14.88 0.57
CA VAL A 69 -4.60 -14.31 1.43
C VAL A 69 -4.38 -14.71 2.88
N GLN A 70 -4.11 -15.98 3.17
CA GLN A 70 -3.87 -16.46 4.54
C GLN A 70 -2.64 -15.82 5.20
N THR A 71 -1.66 -15.35 4.42
CA THR A 71 -0.45 -14.69 4.93
C THR A 71 -0.62 -13.17 5.11
N LEU A 72 -1.62 -12.59 4.46
CA LEU A 72 -1.93 -11.16 4.46
C LEU A 72 -3.07 -10.83 5.43
N PHE A 73 -4.06 -11.71 5.54
CA PHE A 73 -5.34 -11.46 6.20
C PHE A 73 -5.70 -12.55 7.20
N SER A 74 -6.25 -12.13 8.33
CA SER A 74 -7.20 -12.95 9.08
C SER A 74 -8.57 -12.98 8.37
N TRP A 75 -9.42 -13.96 8.70
CA TRP A 75 -10.78 -14.06 8.15
C TRP A 75 -11.59 -12.75 8.29
N LYS A 76 -11.45 -12.04 9.42
CA LYS A 76 -12.13 -10.76 9.66
C LYS A 76 -11.58 -9.63 8.79
N GLU A 77 -10.25 -9.51 8.71
CA GLU A 77 -9.61 -8.46 7.89
C GLU A 77 -9.91 -8.66 6.40
N TYR A 78 -10.07 -9.90 5.98
CA TYR A 78 -10.41 -10.25 4.61
C TYR A 78 -11.81 -9.79 4.21
N ASP A 79 -12.81 -10.10 5.04
CA ASP A 79 -14.19 -9.66 4.81
C ASP A 79 -14.28 -8.13 4.79
N GLU A 80 -13.53 -7.47 5.67
CA GLU A 80 -13.47 -6.02 5.69
C GLU A 80 -12.73 -5.45 4.47
N PHE A 81 -11.63 -6.06 4.06
CA PHE A 81 -10.92 -5.68 2.84
C PHE A 81 -11.79 -5.83 1.59
N ARG A 82 -12.59 -6.88 1.51
CA ARG A 82 -13.56 -7.05 0.42
C ARG A 82 -14.52 -5.86 0.33
N LYS A 83 -15.10 -5.43 1.46
CA LYS A 83 -15.99 -4.26 1.52
C LYS A 83 -15.28 -2.97 1.16
N ILE A 84 -14.05 -2.78 1.64
CA ILE A 84 -13.21 -1.63 1.27
C ILE A 84 -13.08 -1.56 -0.26
N MET A 85 -12.77 -2.68 -0.91
CA MET A 85 -12.50 -2.73 -2.35
C MET A 85 -13.75 -2.66 -3.25
N GLU A 86 -14.97 -2.64 -2.69
CA GLU A 86 -16.20 -2.41 -3.47
C GLU A 86 -16.25 -1.00 -4.06
N GLU A 87 -15.64 -0.03 -3.38
CA GLU A 87 -15.55 1.34 -3.85
C GLU A 87 -14.28 1.56 -4.66
N ARG A 88 -14.45 2.01 -5.91
CA ARG A 88 -13.33 2.26 -6.84
C ARG A 88 -12.29 3.23 -6.27
N GLU A 89 -12.73 4.20 -5.47
CA GLU A 89 -11.85 5.17 -4.83
C GLU A 89 -10.89 4.52 -3.82
N ASN A 90 -11.29 3.42 -3.19
CA ASN A 90 -10.42 2.72 -2.24
C ASN A 90 -9.33 1.91 -2.93
N VAL A 91 -9.56 1.48 -4.19
CA VAL A 91 -8.49 0.88 -5.03
C VAL A 91 -7.40 1.91 -5.31
N GLU A 92 -7.78 3.15 -5.62
CA GLU A 92 -6.86 4.27 -5.78
C GLU A 92 -6.08 4.54 -4.48
N ARG A 93 -6.77 4.58 -3.34
CA ARG A 93 -6.14 4.76 -2.02
C ARG A 93 -5.13 3.64 -1.72
N LEU A 94 -5.41 2.40 -2.11
CA LEU A 94 -4.47 1.28 -1.95
C LEU A 94 -3.22 1.47 -2.81
N ILE A 95 -3.37 1.87 -4.07
CA ILE A 95 -2.26 2.16 -4.98
C ILE A 95 -1.36 3.25 -4.38
N GLN A 96 -1.95 4.36 -3.96
CA GLN A 96 -1.21 5.47 -3.34
C GLN A 96 -0.50 5.05 -2.05
N ALA A 97 -1.14 4.20 -1.24
CA ALA A 97 -0.48 3.64 -0.05
C ALA A 97 0.74 2.78 -0.43
N ILE A 98 0.63 1.94 -1.46
CA ILE A 98 1.76 1.12 -1.95
C ILE A 98 2.91 2.03 -2.41
N GLU A 99 2.62 3.03 -3.25
CA GLU A 99 3.62 3.99 -3.75
C GLU A 99 4.34 4.73 -2.61
N LYS A 100 3.57 5.22 -1.63
CA LYS A 100 4.09 5.90 -0.45
C LYS A 100 5.07 5.00 0.32
N PHE A 101 4.66 3.79 0.67
CA PHE A 101 5.50 2.89 1.45
C PHE A 101 6.72 2.40 0.66
N ASP A 102 6.61 2.24 -0.67
CA ASP A 102 7.74 1.89 -1.53
C ASP A 102 8.79 3.01 -1.55
N ALA A 103 8.35 4.26 -1.69
CA ALA A 103 9.22 5.43 -1.64
C ALA A 103 9.93 5.55 -0.29
N GLU A 104 9.21 5.36 0.83
CA GLU A 104 9.77 5.35 2.18
C GLU A 104 10.83 4.23 2.34
N ALA A 105 10.53 3.02 1.84
CA ALA A 105 11.46 1.90 1.91
C ALA A 105 12.74 2.15 1.10
N LEU A 106 12.62 2.71 -0.10
CA LEU A 106 13.76 3.09 -0.95
C LEU A 106 14.61 4.18 -0.31
N ALA A 107 13.99 5.17 0.34
CA ALA A 107 14.71 6.22 1.07
C ALA A 107 15.54 5.62 2.22
N LYS A 108 14.93 4.79 3.06
CA LYS A 108 15.62 4.08 4.16
C LYS A 108 16.78 3.22 3.65
N GLU A 109 16.59 2.49 2.56
CA GLU A 109 17.65 1.66 1.98
C GLU A 109 18.85 2.51 1.49
N LYS A 110 18.59 3.67 0.89
CA LYS A 110 19.64 4.61 0.45
C LYS A 110 20.39 5.20 1.63
N GLU A 111 19.70 5.60 2.69
CA GLU A 111 20.31 6.12 3.93
C GLU A 111 21.18 5.07 4.60
N ASP A 112 20.69 3.84 4.75
CA ASP A 112 21.45 2.73 5.32
C ASP A 112 22.71 2.41 4.48
N LYS A 113 22.60 2.47 3.14
CA LYS A 113 23.76 2.31 2.25
C LYS A 113 24.79 3.43 2.44
N LYS A 114 24.36 4.68 2.65
CA LYS A 114 25.27 5.81 2.94
C LYS A 114 25.96 5.63 4.29
N ARG A 115 25.19 5.35 5.35
CA ARG A 115 25.69 5.10 6.71
C ARG A 115 26.74 3.97 6.71
N ARG A 116 26.43 2.82 6.07
CA ARG A 116 27.38 1.70 5.93
C ARG A 116 28.66 2.09 5.18
N LYS A 117 28.59 2.96 4.16
CA LYS A 117 29.78 3.44 3.43
C LYS A 117 30.65 4.36 4.30
N GLU A 118 30.04 5.25 5.09
CA GLU A 118 30.75 6.15 6.00
C GLU A 118 31.42 5.40 7.16
N GLU A 119 30.72 4.43 7.75
CA GLU A 119 31.28 3.53 8.77
C GLU A 119 32.47 2.72 8.23
N ARG A 120 32.38 2.21 6.98
CA ARG A 120 33.50 1.49 6.33
C ARG A 120 34.71 2.42 6.10
N LYS A 121 34.49 3.65 5.65
CA LYS A 121 35.56 4.64 5.44
C LYS A 121 36.24 5.04 6.75
N THR A 122 35.46 5.31 7.79
CA THR A 122 35.99 5.70 9.11
C THR A 122 36.77 4.55 9.77
N LYS A 123 36.23 3.33 9.72
CA LYS A 123 36.95 2.12 10.19
C LYS A 123 38.24 1.89 9.39
N GLY A 124 38.17 1.90 8.07
CA GLY A 124 39.34 1.71 7.19
C GLY A 124 40.45 2.76 7.42
N ARG A 125 40.08 4.03 7.65
CA ARG A 125 41.03 5.07 8.01
C ARG A 125 41.64 4.82 9.39
N ARG A 126 40.84 4.47 10.40
CA ARG A 126 41.35 4.15 11.75
C ARG A 126 42.32 2.97 11.74
N THR A 127 41.99 1.89 11.03
CA THR A 127 42.88 0.72 10.91
C THR A 127 44.17 1.08 10.18
N LEU A 128 44.11 1.89 9.12
CA LEU A 128 45.31 2.37 8.42
C LEU A 128 46.22 3.21 9.33
N TRP A 129 45.66 4.13 10.11
CA TRP A 129 46.42 4.95 11.06
C TRP A 129 47.09 4.11 12.14
N GLN A 130 46.40 3.07 12.65
CA GLN A 130 47.00 2.14 13.61
C GLN A 130 48.23 1.42 13.05
N VAL A 131 48.14 0.94 11.81
CA VAL A 131 49.26 0.27 11.12
C VAL A 131 50.43 1.22 10.84
N ILE A 132 50.15 2.44 10.36
CA ILE A 132 51.21 3.43 10.06
C ILE A 132 51.88 3.96 11.33
N SER A 133 51.14 4.07 12.44
CA SER A 133 51.67 4.59 13.71
C SER A 133 52.64 3.65 14.45
N GLY A 134 52.99 2.48 13.87
CA GLY A 134 54.07 1.64 14.36
C GLY A 134 53.84 1.03 15.74
N ARG A 135 52.60 0.62 16.04
CA ARG A 135 52.29 -0.10 17.28
C ARG A 135 52.08 -1.59 16.96
N GLU A 136 53.18 -2.35 16.93
CA GLU A 136 53.18 -3.78 17.27
C GLU A 136 53.04 -3.95 18.80
#